data_AF-B3RRQ2-F1
#
_entry.id   AF-B3RRQ2-F1
#
_cell.length_a   1.000
_cell.length_b   1.000
_cell.length_c   1.000
_cell.angle_alpha   90.00
_cell.angle_beta   90.00
_cell.angle_gamma   90.00
#
_symmetry.space_group_name_H-M   'P 1'
#
loop_
_entity.id
_entity.type
_entity.pdbx_description
1 polymer ?
#
loop_
_entity_poly.entity_id
_entity_poly.type
_entity_poly.pdbx_seq_one_letter_code
_entity_poly.pdbx_strand_id
1 'polypeptide(L)'
;KKCTQTCVQTYSPVCGSNGQTYTNQCLLEHFACIQNLTITKVEEGPCPIPTTPESCKDDCPRIYDPICGSNGKTFDNECLMKYTICKTERKCDPMCVYDPKNSKQVCGSDGKTYNSECSLRYEACNNSKVLTILNHGPCQSK
;
A
#
# COMPACT_ATOMS: atom_id res chain seq x y z
N LYS A 1 -22.07 2.48 21.51
CA LYS A 1 -22.05 3.43 20.36
C LYS A 1 -22.47 2.66 19.12
N LYS A 2 -23.32 3.22 18.24
CA LYS A 2 -23.68 2.59 16.96
C LYS A 2 -22.83 3.22 15.85
N CYS A 3 -21.98 2.43 15.22
CA CYS A 3 -21.13 2.86 14.10
C CYS A 3 -21.88 2.55 12.81
N THR A 4 -22.64 3.52 12.30
CA THR A 4 -23.52 3.36 11.12
C THR A 4 -23.08 4.23 9.94
N GLN A 5 -21.90 4.83 10.06
CA GLN A 5 -21.31 5.71 9.06
C GLN A 5 -21.00 4.93 7.79
N THR A 6 -21.51 5.42 6.66
CA THR A 6 -21.18 4.92 5.33
C THR A 6 -20.16 5.87 4.70
N CYS A 7 -19.01 5.34 4.31
CA CYS A 7 -17.93 6.15 3.74
C CYS A 7 -17.82 5.98 2.24
N VAL A 8 -17.69 7.11 1.54
CA VAL A 8 -17.30 7.12 0.13
C VAL A 8 -15.83 6.70 -0.01
N GLN A 9 -15.52 5.94 -1.05
CA GLN A 9 -14.18 5.42 -1.37
C GLN A 9 -13.33 6.49 -2.09
N THR A 10 -13.29 7.71 -1.55
CA THR A 10 -12.46 8.78 -2.09
C THR A 10 -11.05 8.70 -1.50
N TYR A 11 -10.02 8.78 -2.35
CA TYR A 11 -8.63 8.76 -1.93
C TYR A 11 -8.17 10.17 -1.51
N SER A 12 -8.13 10.41 -0.20
CA SER A 12 -7.63 11.64 0.44
C SER A 12 -7.02 11.26 1.78
N PRO A 13 -5.81 10.66 1.79
CA PRO A 13 -5.29 9.92 2.92
C PRO A 13 -5.06 10.82 4.14
N VAL A 14 -5.18 10.23 5.34
CA VAL A 14 -4.91 10.89 6.62
C VAL A 14 -4.09 9.97 7.53
N CYS A 15 -3.23 10.57 8.36
CA CYS A 15 -2.46 9.85 9.36
C CYS A 15 -3.19 9.84 10.70
N GLY A 16 -3.47 8.65 11.24
CA GLY A 16 -4.05 8.49 12.57
C GLY A 16 -3.01 8.54 13.69
N SER A 17 -3.44 8.89 14.90
CA SER A 17 -2.61 8.92 16.11
C SER A 17 -2.04 7.58 16.54
N ASN A 18 -2.52 6.50 15.94
CA ASN A 18 -1.99 5.15 16.06
C ASN A 18 -0.88 4.83 15.03
N GLY A 19 -0.45 5.81 14.23
CA GLY A 19 0.56 5.63 13.19
C GLY A 19 0.05 4.88 11.95
N GLN A 20 -1.27 4.72 11.79
CA GLN A 20 -1.86 4.07 10.63
C GLN A 20 -2.40 5.09 9.62
N THR A 21 -2.11 4.86 8.34
CA THR A 21 -2.71 5.62 7.24
C THR A 21 -4.12 5.12 6.94
N TYR A 22 -5.08 6.04 6.86
CA TYR A 22 -6.45 5.76 6.43
C TYR A 22 -6.72 6.40 5.07
N THR A 23 -7.48 5.73 4.19
CA THR A 23 -7.77 6.22 2.81
C THR A 23 -8.42 7.60 2.81
N ASN A 24 -9.23 7.88 3.84
CA ASN A 24 -9.79 9.19 4.12
C ASN A 24 -10.23 9.31 5.58
N GLN A 25 -10.55 10.53 5.99
CA GLN A 25 -11.02 10.88 7.34
C GLN A 25 -12.24 10.05 7.77
N CYS A 26 -13.19 9.81 6.87
CA CYS A 26 -14.40 9.03 7.18
C CYS A 26 -14.03 7.60 7.61
N LEU A 27 -13.11 6.95 6.89
CA LEU A 27 -12.65 5.61 7.25
C LEU A 27 -11.84 5.58 8.54
N LEU A 28 -11.09 6.63 8.88
CA LEU A 28 -10.41 6.76 10.18
C LEU A 28 -11.44 6.75 11.31
N GLU A 29 -12.45 7.62 11.23
CA GLU A 29 -13.49 7.75 12.26
C GLU A 29 -14.33 6.48 12.38
N HIS A 30 -14.69 5.88 11.24
CA HIS A 30 -15.46 4.66 11.21
C HIS A 30 -14.69 3.49 11.84
N PHE A 31 -13.40 3.36 11.52
CA PHE A 31 -12.52 2.36 12.13
C PHE A 31 -12.38 2.59 13.63
N ALA A 32 -12.10 3.84 14.06
CA ALA A 32 -12.01 4.19 15.48
C ALA A 32 -13.30 3.82 16.23
N CYS A 33 -14.46 4.09 15.61
CA CYS A 33 -15.76 3.72 16.18
C CYS A 33 -15.92 2.20 16.32
N ILE A 34 -15.68 1.42 15.25
CA ILE A 34 -15.85 -0.04 15.25
C ILE A 34 -14.92 -0.70 16.27
N GLN A 35 -13.68 -0.24 16.33
CA GLN A 35 -12.67 -0.78 17.25
C GLN A 35 -12.82 -0.25 18.67
N ASN A 36 -13.76 0.67 18.90
CA ASN A 36 -13.92 1.39 20.18
C ASN A 36 -12.61 2.03 20.66
N LEU A 37 -11.83 2.56 19.72
CA LEU A 37 -10.57 3.26 19.96
C LEU A 37 -10.78 4.78 19.82
N THR A 38 -9.92 5.54 20.49
CA THR A 38 -9.81 6.99 20.28
C THR A 38 -8.62 7.26 19.38
N ILE A 39 -8.87 7.38 18.08
CA ILE A 39 -7.85 7.68 17.07
C ILE A 39 -8.16 9.08 16.54
N THR A 40 -7.19 9.98 16.64
CA THR A 40 -7.30 11.34 16.09
C THR A 40 -6.47 11.44 14.82
N LYS A 41 -6.84 12.35 13.91
CA LYS A 41 -5.98 12.72 12.80
C LYS A 41 -4.78 13.51 13.34
N VAL A 42 -3.58 13.04 13.04
CA VAL A 42 -2.31 13.72 13.34
C VAL A 42 -1.93 14.65 12.19
N GLU A 43 -2.03 14.17 10.95
CA GLU A 43 -1.60 14.91 9.77
C GLU A 43 -2.48 14.59 8.55
N GLU A 44 -2.55 15.54 7.61
CA GLU A 44 -3.07 15.28 6.26
C GLU A 44 -2.04 14.47 5.46
N GLY A 45 -2.50 13.55 4.62
CA GLY A 45 -1.63 12.64 3.88
C GLY A 45 -1.37 11.32 4.61
N PRO A 46 -0.63 10.39 3.98
CA PRO A 46 -0.25 9.14 4.60
C PRO A 46 0.68 9.38 5.80
N CYS A 47 0.62 8.51 6.81
CA CYS A 47 1.58 8.56 7.91
C CYS A 47 3.02 8.50 7.39
N PRO A 48 3.95 9.22 8.04
CA PRO A 48 5.37 9.05 7.77
C PRO A 48 5.71 7.57 7.87
N ILE A 49 6.29 7.05 6.80
CA ILE A 49 6.93 5.73 6.84
C ILE A 49 8.02 5.87 7.90
N PRO A 50 8.12 4.98 8.91
CA PRO A 50 9.20 5.07 9.89
C PRO A 50 10.55 5.09 9.16
N THR A 51 11.21 6.25 9.16
CA THR A 51 12.48 6.48 8.47
C THR A 51 13.69 6.18 9.34
N THR A 52 13.49 5.78 10.59
CA THR A 52 14.59 5.35 11.47
C THR A 52 14.66 3.82 11.50
N PRO A 53 15.84 3.22 11.25
CA PRO A 53 16.05 1.78 11.34
C PRO A 53 15.61 1.15 12.68
N GLU A 54 15.60 1.95 13.75
CA GLU A 54 15.15 1.54 15.09
C GLU A 54 13.63 1.38 15.22
N SER A 55 12.84 1.99 14.33
CA SER A 55 11.38 1.82 14.33
C SER A 55 10.93 0.58 13.54
N CYS A 56 11.84 -0.07 12.82
CA CYS A 56 11.57 -1.33 12.13
C CYS A 56 11.68 -2.48 13.13
N LYS A 57 10.55 -2.93 13.67
CA LYS A 57 10.55 -4.05 14.63
C LYS A 57 11.07 -5.33 13.95
N ASP A 58 12.20 -5.82 14.43
CA ASP A 58 12.85 -7.06 14.00
C ASP A 58 12.30 -8.28 14.77
N ASP A 59 10.97 -8.39 14.82
CA ASP A 59 10.27 -9.46 15.54
C ASP A 59 9.39 -10.25 14.57
N CYS A 60 10.04 -10.77 13.52
CA CYS A 60 9.36 -11.59 12.52
C CYS A 60 9.43 -13.08 12.88
N PRO A 61 8.29 -13.80 12.81
CA PRO A 61 8.29 -15.24 13.02
C PRO A 61 9.11 -15.93 11.91
N ARG A 62 9.81 -17.00 12.28
CA ARG A 62 10.57 -17.86 11.34
C ARG A 62 9.66 -18.88 10.63
N ILE A 63 8.55 -18.39 10.10
CA ILE A 63 7.58 -19.18 9.31
C ILE A 63 7.91 -18.97 7.83
N TYR A 64 7.94 -20.04 7.05
CA TYR A 64 8.14 -19.97 5.61
C TYR A 64 6.78 -20.02 4.90
N ASP A 65 6.31 -18.86 4.43
CA ASP A 65 5.09 -18.64 3.66
C ASP A 65 5.39 -17.62 2.55
N PRO A 66 6.04 -18.05 1.45
CA PRO A 66 6.76 -17.15 0.57
C PRO A 66 5.82 -16.29 -0.28
N ILE A 67 6.13 -15.00 -0.36
CA ILE A 67 5.42 -14.04 -1.20
C ILE A 67 6.36 -13.36 -2.18
N CYS A 68 5.84 -13.00 -3.36
CA CYS A 68 6.58 -12.20 -4.33
C CYS A 68 6.20 -10.72 -4.15
N GLY A 69 7.19 -9.84 -4.01
CA GLY A 69 7.00 -8.39 -4.00
C GLY A 69 6.88 -7.83 -5.41
N SER A 70 6.45 -6.57 -5.53
CA SER A 70 6.31 -5.93 -6.84
C SER A 70 7.62 -5.63 -7.55
N ASN A 71 8.73 -5.63 -6.80
CA ASN A 71 10.08 -5.60 -7.35
C ASN A 71 10.55 -6.96 -7.91
N GLY A 72 9.69 -7.98 -7.90
CA GLY A 72 10.03 -9.34 -8.33
C GLY A 72 10.88 -10.13 -7.33
N LYS A 73 11.11 -9.59 -6.12
CA LYS A 73 11.85 -10.29 -5.07
C LYS A 73 10.91 -11.18 -4.26
N THR A 74 11.30 -12.41 -4.00
CA THR A 74 10.60 -13.30 -3.06
C THR A 74 11.06 -13.01 -1.63
N PHE A 75 10.10 -12.97 -0.71
CA PHE A 75 10.31 -12.85 0.73
C PHE A 75 9.78 -14.09 1.43
N ASP A 76 10.49 -14.56 2.45
CA ASP A 76 10.15 -15.78 3.20
C ASP A 76 8.77 -15.73 3.85
N ASN A 77 8.33 -14.52 4.23
CA ASN A 77 6.96 -14.23 4.65
C ASN A 77 6.64 -12.73 4.58
N GLU A 78 5.38 -12.38 4.78
CA GLU A 78 4.89 -10.99 4.74
C GLU A 78 5.56 -10.08 5.78
N CYS A 79 5.88 -10.59 6.98
CA CYS A 79 6.56 -9.80 8.00
C CYS A 79 7.97 -9.41 7.53
N LEU A 80 8.73 -10.36 7.00
CA LEU A 80 10.09 -10.13 6.51
C LEU A 80 10.10 -9.21 5.29
N MET A 81 9.06 -9.21 4.45
CA MET A 81 8.87 -8.19 3.42
C MET A 81 8.74 -6.79 4.03
N LYS A 82 7.80 -6.60 4.97
CA LYS A 82 7.56 -5.30 5.63
C LYS A 82 8.79 -4.79 6.37
N TYR A 83 9.48 -5.67 7.10
CA TYR A 83 10.74 -5.35 7.78
C TYR A 83 11.82 -4.92 6.77
N THR A 84 11.98 -5.64 5.67
CA THR A 84 12.97 -5.29 4.63
C THR A 84 12.67 -3.93 4.01
N ILE A 85 11.40 -3.64 3.69
CA ILE A 85 10.97 -2.34 3.14
C ILE A 85 11.19 -1.21 4.15
N CYS A 86 10.93 -1.47 5.43
CA CYS A 86 11.19 -0.50 6.49
C CYS A 86 12.69 -0.20 6.63
N LYS A 87 13.54 -1.23 6.61
CA LYS A 87 14.98 -1.11 6.86
C LYS A 87 15.76 -0.59 5.65
N THR A 88 15.35 -0.98 4.44
CA THR A 88 15.96 -0.49 3.21
C THR A 88 15.14 0.71 2.78
N GLU A 89 15.70 1.93 2.82
CA GLU A 89 15.02 3.20 2.48
C GLU A 89 14.48 3.30 1.03
N ARG A 90 14.30 2.17 0.34
CA ARG A 90 13.69 2.06 -0.97
C ARG A 90 12.18 2.26 -0.86
N LYS A 91 11.79 3.54 -0.91
CA LYS A 91 10.42 4.09 -0.94
C LYS A 91 9.46 3.47 -1.96
N CYS A 92 9.99 2.72 -2.93
CA CYS A 92 9.28 2.27 -4.11
C CYS A 92 8.97 0.78 -4.14
N ASP A 93 8.99 0.11 -3.00
CA ASP A 93 8.34 -1.19 -2.86
C ASP A 93 6.92 -0.95 -2.31
N PRO A 94 5.90 -0.76 -3.16
CA PRO A 94 4.53 -0.66 -2.68
C PRO A 94 4.24 -1.94 -1.88
N MET A 95 3.69 -1.81 -0.67
CA MET A 95 3.29 -2.96 0.15
C MET A 95 2.15 -3.71 -0.54
N CYS A 96 2.51 -4.60 -1.45
CA CYS A 96 1.56 -5.42 -2.18
C CYS A 96 2.17 -6.79 -2.40
N VAL A 97 1.34 -7.77 -2.12
CA VAL A 97 1.62 -9.17 -2.41
C VAL A 97 1.31 -9.37 -3.88
N TYR A 98 2.32 -9.70 -4.69
CA TYR A 98 2.12 -10.11 -6.07
C TYR A 98 1.56 -11.54 -6.08
N ASP A 99 0.30 -11.67 -6.48
CA ASP A 99 -0.34 -12.96 -6.74
C ASP A 99 -0.36 -13.21 -8.26
N PRO A 100 0.51 -14.09 -8.79
CA PRO A 100 0.55 -14.37 -10.22
C PRO A 100 -0.74 -15.00 -10.77
N LYS A 101 -1.60 -15.59 -9.93
CA LYS A 101 -2.86 -16.21 -10.36
C LYS A 101 -4.01 -15.21 -10.42
N ASN A 102 -3.98 -14.16 -9.59
CA ASN A 102 -5.04 -13.16 -9.48
C ASN A 102 -4.64 -11.75 -9.94
N SER A 103 -3.41 -11.57 -10.44
CA SER A 103 -2.94 -10.28 -10.97
C SER A 103 -3.70 -9.89 -12.23
N LYS A 104 -4.46 -8.79 -12.13
CA LYS A 104 -5.25 -8.23 -13.25
C LYS A 104 -4.44 -7.16 -13.97
N GLN A 105 -4.30 -7.31 -15.28
CA GLN A 105 -3.62 -6.33 -16.13
C GLN A 105 -4.30 -4.95 -16.05
N VAL A 106 -3.49 -3.90 -16.20
CA VAL A 106 -3.96 -2.51 -16.32
C VAL A 106 -3.20 -1.78 -17.42
N CYS A 107 -3.85 -0.85 -18.10
CA CYS A 107 -3.22 0.05 -19.04
C CYS A 107 -2.80 1.33 -18.30
N GLY A 108 -1.53 1.70 -18.39
CA GLY A 108 -1.02 2.94 -17.81
C GLY A 108 -1.31 4.16 -18.67
N SER A 109 -1.29 5.34 -18.05
CA SER A 109 -1.39 6.64 -18.72
C SER A 109 -0.23 6.91 -19.69
N ASP A 110 0.84 6.13 -19.62
CA ASP A 110 1.98 6.12 -20.55
C ASP A 110 1.76 5.19 -21.76
N GLY A 111 0.59 4.55 -21.86
CA GLY A 111 0.26 3.62 -22.93
C GLY A 111 0.92 2.23 -22.79
N LYS A 112 1.59 1.96 -21.66
CA LYS A 112 2.19 0.65 -21.37
C LYS A 112 1.18 -0.25 -20.65
N THR A 113 1.13 -1.51 -21.03
CA THR A 113 0.36 -2.53 -20.29
C THR A 113 1.20 -3.04 -19.13
N TYR A 114 0.61 -3.02 -17.94
CA TYR A 114 1.19 -3.55 -16.71
C TYR A 114 0.47 -4.85 -16.34
N ASN A 115 1.22 -5.84 -15.87
CA ASN A 115 0.67 -7.14 -15.46
C ASN A 115 -0.17 -7.08 -14.16
N SER A 116 -0.05 -5.99 -13.40
CA SER A 116 -0.87 -5.70 -12.24
C SER A 116 -0.92 -4.18 -12.01
N GLU A 117 -1.90 -3.71 -11.24
CA GLU A 117 -1.86 -2.35 -10.70
C GLU A 117 -0.60 -2.11 -9.87
N CYS A 118 -0.08 -3.14 -9.20
CA CYS A 118 1.07 -2.94 -8.34
C CYS A 118 2.39 -2.74 -9.12
N SER A 119 2.57 -3.41 -10.26
CA SER A 119 3.72 -3.16 -11.12
C SER A 119 3.67 -1.78 -11.78
N LEU A 120 2.48 -1.25 -12.06
CA LEU A 120 2.32 0.15 -12.49
C LEU A 120 2.79 1.10 -11.39
N ARG A 121 2.33 0.92 -10.15
CA ARG A 121 2.72 1.76 -9.00
C ARG A 121 4.21 1.67 -8.68
N TYR A 122 4.79 0.47 -8.79
CA TYR A 122 6.22 0.25 -8.64
C TYR A 122 7.02 1.06 -9.67
N GLU A 123 6.66 0.95 -10.95
CA GLU A 123 7.31 1.70 -12.03
C GLU A 123 7.18 3.21 -11.83
N ALA A 124 5.98 3.67 -11.46
CA ALA A 124 5.69 5.07 -11.17
C ALA A 124 6.63 5.61 -10.09
N CYS A 125 6.73 4.92 -8.96
CA CYS A 125 7.62 5.34 -7.89
C CYS A 125 9.10 5.24 -8.28
N ASN A 126 9.53 4.10 -8.82
CA ASN A 126 10.94 3.83 -9.11
C ASN A 126 11.52 4.81 -10.14
N ASN A 127 10.67 5.29 -11.07
CA ASN A 127 11.06 6.26 -12.09
C ASN A 127 10.62 7.70 -11.77
N SER A 128 10.07 7.95 -10.57
CA SER A 128 9.47 9.25 -10.20
C SER A 128 8.49 9.79 -11.25
N LYS A 129 7.73 8.89 -11.88
CA LYS A 129 6.70 9.20 -12.88
C LYS A 129 5.33 9.24 -12.22
N VAL A 130 4.48 10.16 -12.68
CA VAL A 130 3.05 10.14 -12.37
C VAL A 130 2.37 9.23 -13.39
N LEU A 131 2.13 7.98 -13.01
CA LEU A 131 1.38 7.03 -13.83
C LEU A 131 0.01 6.76 -13.18
N THR A 132 -1.05 6.88 -13.97
CA THR A 132 -2.40 6.50 -13.55
C THR A 132 -2.88 5.32 -14.38
N ILE A 133 -3.88 4.60 -13.87
CA ILE A 133 -4.56 3.57 -14.66
C ILE A 133 -5.48 4.29 -15.65
N LEU A 134 -5.24 4.09 -16.94
CA LEU A 134 -6.11 4.54 -18.02
C LEU A 134 -7.34 3.64 -18.11
N ASN A 135 -7.14 2.32 -18.11
CA ASN A 135 -8.22 1.32 -18.16
C ASN A 135 -7.78 0.00 -17.50
N HIS A 136 -8.74 -0.79 -17.01
CA HIS A 136 -8.49 -2.18 -16.60
C HIS A 136 -8.39 -3.09 -17.82
N GLY A 137 -7.39 -3.97 -17.84
CA GLY A 137 -7.02 -4.76 -19.01
C GLY A 137 -5.81 -4.18 -19.77
N PRO A 138 -5.38 -4.82 -20.87
CA PRO A 138 -4.26 -4.34 -21.67
C PRO A 138 -4.58 -3.02 -22.38
N CYS A 139 -3.55 -2.25 -22.69
CA CYS A 139 -3.69 -1.10 -23.59
C CYS A 139 -4.13 -1.58 -24.97
N GLN A 140 -5.09 -0.88 -25.56
CA GLN A 140 -5.48 -1.12 -26.94
C GLN A 140 -4.39 -0.55 -27.85
N SER A 141 -3.76 -1.41 -28.65
CA SER A 141 -2.89 -0.96 -29.74
C SER A 141 -3.74 -0.11 -30.69
N LYS A 142 -3.27 1.10 -31.02
CA LYS A 142 -3.78 1.87 -32.16
C LYS A 142 -3.35 1.23 -33.46
#